data_AF-A0A3C1RV75-F1
#
_entry.id   AF-A0A3C1RV75-F1
#
_cell.length_a   1.000
_cell.length_b   1.000
_cell.length_c   1.000
_cell.angle_alpha   90.00
_cell.angle_beta   90.00
_cell.angle_gamma   90.00
#
_symmetry.space_group_name_H-M   'P 1'
#
loop_
_entity.id
_entity.type
_entity.pdbx_description
1 polymer ?
#
loop_
_entity_poly.entity_id
_entity_poly.type
_entity_poly.pdbx_seq_one_letter_code
_entity_poly.pdbx_strand_id
1 'polypeptide(L)'
;MILPLFLSLTLFAQAVAPTNEIVQPQQVRPLPGKLDQIPVFNSNSPELILNEGILLSTFPKTNKKQPEAHLNFPFQGKFDIFAHHVAKAPQENDLRTLYLGILAYNPGNKPVTIHILEAASYLSQPDAPFIPLDAVLDNSAGNIFAGPGSRVMNDILRGKRQTEFV
;
A
#
# COMPACT_ATOMS: atom_id res chain seq x y z
N MET A 1 9.19 46.47 59.14
CA MET A 1 10.20 45.75 58.34
C MET A 1 9.65 44.34 58.11
N ILE A 2 9.02 44.11 56.96
CA ILE A 2 8.33 42.84 56.64
C ILE A 2 9.29 42.02 55.78
N LEU A 3 9.71 40.87 56.30
CA LEU A 3 10.63 39.96 55.61
C LEU A 3 9.81 39.06 54.67
N PRO A 4 10.10 38.98 53.35
CA PRO A 4 9.36 38.09 52.48
C PRO A 4 9.86 36.66 52.67
N LEU A 5 8.93 35.74 52.95
CA LEU A 5 9.18 34.31 53.01
C LEU A 5 9.23 33.77 51.57
N PHE A 6 10.43 33.48 51.05
CA PHE A 6 10.58 32.82 49.76
C PHE A 6 10.28 31.33 49.89
N LEU A 7 9.11 30.91 49.40
CA LEU A 7 8.74 29.51 49.27
C LEU A 7 9.52 28.91 48.08
N SER A 8 10.53 28.10 48.37
CA SER A 8 11.29 27.38 47.35
C SER A 8 10.44 26.22 46.82
N LEU A 9 9.93 26.34 45.59
CA LEU A 9 9.33 25.22 44.86
C LEU A 9 10.44 24.28 44.38
N THR A 10 10.64 23.18 45.08
CA THR A 10 11.43 22.05 44.58
C THR A 10 10.61 21.29 43.53
N LEU A 11 10.93 21.50 42.26
CA LEU A 11 10.46 20.61 41.19
C LEU A 11 11.19 19.27 41.32
N PHE A 12 10.49 18.23 41.74
CA PHE A 12 10.96 16.86 41.58
C PHE A 12 10.81 16.46 40.10
N ALA A 13 11.93 16.35 39.39
CA ALA A 13 11.94 15.71 38.08
C ALA A 13 11.57 14.23 38.28
N GLN A 14 10.42 13.82 37.74
CA GLN A 14 10.08 12.40 37.67
C GLN A 14 11.03 11.73 36.66
N ALA A 15 11.87 10.82 37.15
CA ALA A 15 12.64 9.96 36.26
C ALA A 15 11.67 9.15 35.40
N VAL A 16 11.83 9.22 34.07
CA VAL A 16 11.08 8.37 33.14
C VAL A 16 11.40 6.93 33.52
N ALA A 17 10.37 6.16 33.91
CA ALA A 17 10.55 4.75 34.24
C ALA A 17 11.21 4.04 33.04
N PRO A 18 12.21 3.16 33.27
CA PRO A 18 12.83 2.42 32.18
C PRO A 18 11.74 1.64 31.45
N THR A 19 11.68 1.79 30.13
CA THR A 19 10.83 0.97 29.28
C THR A 19 11.31 -0.46 29.39
N ASN A 20 10.49 -1.32 30.02
CA ASN A 20 10.78 -2.75 30.06
C ASN A 20 10.63 -3.31 28.65
N GLU A 21 11.73 -3.82 28.09
CA GLU A 21 11.70 -4.54 26.82
C GLU A 21 10.91 -5.85 27.02
N ILE A 22 9.82 -6.02 26.29
CA ILE A 22 9.03 -7.25 26.28
C ILE A 22 9.52 -8.07 25.09
N VAL A 23 10.36 -9.07 25.34
CA VAL A 23 10.79 -10.04 24.33
C VAL A 23 9.86 -11.25 24.39
N GLN A 24 9.04 -11.44 23.35
CA GLN A 24 8.23 -12.65 23.18
C GLN A 24 8.86 -13.54 22.09
N PRO A 25 9.37 -14.73 22.43
CA PRO A 25 9.85 -15.68 21.44
C PRO A 25 8.70 -16.10 20.52
N GLN A 26 8.85 -15.88 19.21
CA GLN A 26 7.90 -16.33 18.20
C GLN A 26 8.56 -17.36 17.29
N GLN A 27 7.80 -18.38 16.91
CA GLN A 27 8.25 -19.34 15.92
C GLN A 27 7.86 -18.85 14.53
N VAL A 28 8.85 -18.47 13.72
CA VAL A 28 8.63 -18.21 12.29
C VAL A 28 8.64 -19.55 11.56
N ARG A 29 7.50 -19.95 11.00
CA ARG A 29 7.38 -21.15 10.17
C ARG A 29 7.34 -20.74 8.70
N PRO A 30 8.01 -21.47 7.79
CA PRO A 30 7.86 -21.22 6.37
C PRO A 30 6.42 -21.50 5.96
N LEU A 31 5.89 -20.67 5.07
CA LEU A 31 4.65 -20.99 4.39
C LEU A 31 4.89 -22.20 3.48
N PRO A 32 3.98 -23.20 3.46
CA PRO A 32 4.10 -24.30 2.50
C PRO A 32 3.99 -23.75 1.07
N GLY A 33 4.79 -24.30 0.15
CA GLY A 33 4.75 -23.92 -1.27
C GLY A 33 5.97 -23.12 -1.72
N LYS A 34 5.82 -22.42 -2.85
CA LYS A 34 6.84 -21.57 -3.46
C LYS A 34 6.18 -20.29 -3.97
N LEU A 35 6.97 -19.22 -4.09
CA LEU A 35 6.52 -18.02 -4.78
C LEU A 35 6.21 -18.35 -6.25
N ASP A 36 5.18 -17.70 -6.79
CA ASP A 36 4.91 -17.74 -8.22
C ASP A 36 6.04 -17.02 -8.99
N GLN A 37 6.18 -17.36 -10.27
CA GLN A 37 7.12 -16.75 -11.21
C GLN A 37 6.46 -15.66 -12.08
N ILE A 38 5.16 -15.44 -11.94
CA ILE A 38 4.45 -14.35 -12.62
C ILE A 38 5.02 -13.01 -12.15
N PRO A 39 5.54 -12.17 -13.06
CA PRO A 39 6.04 -10.85 -12.71
C PRO A 39 4.90 -9.96 -12.19
N VAL A 40 5.17 -9.23 -11.10
CA VAL A 40 4.23 -8.26 -10.54
C VAL A 40 4.81 -6.86 -10.67
N PHE A 41 4.10 -5.97 -11.35
CA PHE A 41 4.34 -4.53 -11.26
C PHE A 41 3.83 -4.06 -9.89
N ASN A 42 4.72 -3.94 -8.91
CA ASN A 42 4.38 -3.59 -7.54
C ASN A 42 4.71 -2.12 -7.24
N SER A 43 3.70 -1.26 -7.22
CA SER A 43 3.81 0.17 -6.90
C SER A 43 3.28 0.44 -5.48
N ASN A 44 4.19 0.57 -4.52
CA ASN A 44 3.85 0.94 -3.14
C ASN A 44 4.86 1.94 -2.53
N SER A 45 5.69 2.57 -3.37
CA SER A 45 6.72 3.51 -2.92
C SER A 45 6.81 4.70 -3.87
N PRO A 46 6.61 5.94 -3.40
CA PRO A 46 6.25 6.30 -2.03
C PRO A 46 4.82 5.84 -1.69
N GLU A 47 4.60 5.42 -0.45
CA GLU A 47 3.25 5.05 0.01
C GLU A 47 2.35 6.29 0.08
N LEU A 48 2.83 7.40 0.64
CA LEU A 48 2.12 8.67 0.70
C LEU A 48 2.40 9.51 -0.56
N ILE A 49 1.35 9.85 -1.32
CA ILE A 49 1.44 10.67 -2.52
C ILE A 49 1.07 12.12 -2.19
N LEU A 50 2.04 13.01 -2.41
CA LEU A 50 1.89 14.44 -2.14
C LEU A 50 1.81 15.29 -3.41
N ASN A 51 2.39 14.80 -4.51
CA ASN A 51 2.45 15.47 -5.80
C ASN A 51 2.21 14.46 -6.93
N GLU A 52 1.77 14.95 -8.07
CA GLU A 52 1.64 14.17 -9.30
C GLU A 52 3.00 13.71 -9.85
N GLY A 53 2.99 12.62 -10.62
CA GLY A 53 4.19 12.12 -11.27
C GLY A 53 4.13 10.64 -11.60
N ILE A 54 5.27 10.11 -12.03
CA ILE A 54 5.44 8.69 -12.30
C ILE A 54 5.93 8.02 -11.01
N LEU A 55 5.12 7.12 -10.47
CA LEU A 55 5.43 6.41 -9.21
C LEU A 55 6.40 5.24 -9.43
N LEU A 56 6.23 4.52 -10.53
CA LEU A 56 7.10 3.42 -10.94
C LEU A 56 7.14 3.36 -12.46
N SER A 57 8.32 3.12 -13.03
CA SER A 57 8.47 2.95 -14.47
C SER A 57 9.34 1.75 -14.80
N THR A 58 8.89 0.94 -15.75
CA THR A 58 9.67 -0.15 -16.33
C THR A 58 10.15 0.15 -17.75
N PHE A 59 9.96 1.38 -18.23
CA PHE A 59 10.40 1.78 -19.57
C PHE A 59 11.93 1.75 -19.68
N PRO A 60 12.49 1.77 -20.89
CA PRO A 60 13.93 1.92 -21.06
C PRO A 60 14.44 3.24 -20.49
N LYS A 61 15.65 3.18 -19.93
CA LYS A 61 16.36 4.34 -19.33
C LYS A 61 16.77 5.38 -20.38
N THR A 62 16.92 4.97 -21.63
CA THR A 62 17.41 5.81 -22.73
C THR A 62 16.48 7.00 -22.98
N ASN A 63 17.07 8.19 -23.16
CA ASN A 63 16.35 9.44 -23.40
C ASN A 63 15.36 9.84 -22.29
N LYS A 64 15.58 9.38 -21.05
CA LYS A 64 14.79 9.78 -19.87
C LYS A 64 15.55 10.82 -19.06
N LYS A 65 14.81 11.75 -18.44
CA LYS A 65 15.38 12.81 -17.59
C LYS A 65 16.04 12.26 -16.33
N GLN A 66 15.52 11.16 -15.78
CA GLN A 66 16.05 10.43 -14.62
C GLN A 66 16.20 8.93 -14.97
N PRO A 67 17.26 8.54 -15.69
CA PRO A 67 17.46 7.16 -16.16
C PRO A 67 17.36 6.09 -15.05
N GLU A 68 17.83 6.41 -13.85
CA GLU A 68 17.81 5.55 -12.66
C GLU A 68 16.41 5.25 -12.13
N ALA A 69 15.42 6.10 -12.41
CA ALA A 69 14.02 5.89 -12.01
C ALA A 69 13.27 4.88 -12.90
N HIS A 70 13.93 4.32 -13.91
CA HIS A 70 13.35 3.40 -14.88
C HIS A 70 13.98 2.01 -14.78
N LEU A 71 13.17 0.99 -14.45
CA LEU A 71 13.65 -0.37 -14.22
C LEU A 71 14.09 -1.11 -15.50
N ASN A 72 13.72 -0.61 -16.68
CA ASN A 72 14.01 -1.26 -17.97
C ASN A 72 13.61 -2.75 -17.98
N PHE A 73 12.36 -3.03 -17.60
CA PHE A 73 11.82 -4.39 -17.47
C PHE A 73 10.60 -4.57 -18.39
N PRO A 74 10.70 -5.31 -19.49
CA PRO A 74 9.55 -5.56 -20.36
C PRO A 74 8.67 -6.68 -19.79
N PHE A 75 7.37 -6.43 -19.68
CA PHE A 75 6.39 -7.48 -19.37
C PHE A 75 6.03 -8.25 -20.65
N GLN A 76 6.05 -9.58 -20.55
CA GLN A 76 5.72 -10.50 -21.64
C GLN A 76 4.87 -11.64 -21.08
N GLY A 77 3.80 -12.01 -21.79
CA GLY A 77 2.87 -13.04 -21.31
C GLY A 77 2.02 -12.55 -20.15
N LYS A 78 1.75 -13.43 -19.17
CA LYS A 78 0.97 -13.10 -17.97
C LYS A 78 1.83 -12.30 -16.99
N PHE A 79 1.25 -11.23 -16.46
CA PHE A 79 1.82 -10.42 -15.39
C PHE A 79 0.68 -9.82 -14.57
N ASP A 80 1.00 -9.44 -13.34
CA ASP A 80 0.05 -8.78 -12.44
C ASP A 80 0.45 -7.33 -12.20
N ILE A 81 -0.54 -6.50 -11.85
CA ILE A 81 -0.33 -5.12 -11.42
C ILE A 81 -0.88 -5.00 -10.01
N PHE A 82 -0.04 -4.51 -9.09
CA PHE A 82 -0.44 -4.14 -7.74
C PHE A 82 -0.05 -2.69 -7.49
N ALA A 83 -1.00 -1.91 -7.00
CA ALA A 83 -0.75 -0.56 -6.56
C ALA A 83 -1.45 -0.27 -5.24
N HIS A 84 -0.71 0.32 -4.30
CA HIS A 84 -1.24 0.83 -3.06
C HIS A 84 -0.57 2.16 -2.76
N HIS A 85 -1.40 3.19 -2.58
CA HIS A 85 -0.96 4.53 -2.27
C HIS A 85 -1.99 5.21 -1.37
N VAL A 86 -1.51 6.05 -0.47
CA VAL A 86 -2.31 6.90 0.40
C VAL A 86 -2.30 8.30 -0.17
N ALA A 87 -3.49 8.85 -0.41
CA ALA A 87 -3.67 10.26 -0.68
C ALA A 87 -4.12 10.93 0.62
N LYS A 88 -3.24 11.75 1.23
CA LYS A 88 -3.59 12.53 2.42
C LYS A 88 -3.70 14.01 2.04
N ALA A 89 -4.91 14.54 2.18
CA ALA A 89 -5.17 15.96 2.15
C ALA A 89 -4.31 16.67 3.23
N PRO A 90 -3.47 17.68 2.89
CA PRO A 90 -2.72 18.45 3.87
C PRO A 90 -3.62 19.31 4.77
N GLN A 91 -4.83 19.65 4.31
CA GLN A 91 -5.83 20.44 5.01
C GLN A 91 -7.21 19.79 4.85
N GLU A 92 -8.11 19.97 5.82
CA GLU A 92 -9.44 19.33 5.82
C GLU A 92 -10.32 19.71 4.62
N ASN A 93 -10.08 20.87 4.01
CA ASN A 93 -10.80 21.36 2.83
C ASN A 93 -10.12 21.00 1.50
N ASP A 94 -9.02 20.25 1.51
CA ASP A 94 -8.38 19.77 0.29
C ASP A 94 -9.13 18.55 -0.24
N LEU A 95 -9.99 18.81 -1.23
CA LEU A 95 -10.83 17.82 -1.90
C LEU A 95 -10.16 17.19 -3.13
N ARG A 96 -8.84 17.34 -3.30
CA ARG A 96 -8.13 16.75 -4.43
C ARG A 96 -8.25 15.24 -4.40
N THR A 97 -8.59 14.67 -5.55
CA THR A 97 -8.67 13.22 -5.77
C THR A 97 -7.36 12.73 -6.38
N LEU A 98 -6.81 11.64 -5.84
CA LEU A 98 -5.71 10.93 -6.48
C LEU A 98 -6.25 10.09 -7.64
N TYR A 99 -5.76 10.37 -8.85
CA TYR A 99 -5.98 9.51 -10.01
C TYR A 99 -4.73 8.66 -10.21
N LEU A 100 -4.93 7.34 -10.28
CA LEU A 100 -3.88 6.39 -10.62
C LEU A 100 -4.14 5.84 -12.01
N GLY A 101 -3.13 5.87 -12.87
CA GLY A 101 -3.20 5.37 -14.24
C GLY A 101 -2.01 4.49 -14.57
N ILE A 102 -2.24 3.53 -15.47
CA ILE A 102 -1.19 2.68 -16.03
C ILE A 102 -0.97 3.07 -17.49
N LEU A 103 0.27 3.42 -17.82
CA LEU A 103 0.68 3.67 -19.20
C LEU A 103 1.36 2.43 -19.77
N ALA A 104 0.74 1.81 -20.77
CA ALA A 104 1.35 0.73 -21.53
C ALA A 104 2.02 1.27 -22.80
N TYR A 105 3.20 0.75 -23.11
CA TYR A 105 3.92 1.04 -24.35
C TYR A 105 4.34 -0.26 -25.03
N ASN A 106 4.00 -0.38 -26.31
CA ASN A 106 4.46 -1.47 -27.16
C ASN A 106 5.65 -1.00 -28.01
N PRO A 107 6.88 -1.42 -27.69
CA PRO A 107 8.06 -1.06 -28.49
C PRO A 107 8.14 -1.81 -29.83
N GLY A 108 7.29 -2.82 -30.05
CA GLY A 108 7.29 -3.63 -31.25
C GLY A 108 6.51 -2.99 -32.41
N ASN A 109 6.70 -3.57 -33.60
CA ASN A 109 6.00 -3.19 -34.82
C ASN A 109 4.71 -4.01 -35.08
N LYS A 110 4.40 -4.96 -34.20
CA LYS A 110 3.17 -5.78 -34.27
C LYS A 110 2.18 -5.30 -33.21
N PRO A 111 0.88 -5.21 -33.51
CA PRO A 111 -0.14 -4.94 -32.52
C PRO A 111 -0.09 -5.95 -31.36
N VAL A 112 -0.33 -5.46 -30.15
CA VAL A 112 -0.43 -6.26 -28.92
C VAL A 112 -1.78 -5.95 -28.28
N THR A 113 -2.47 -6.99 -27.82
CA THR A 113 -3.71 -6.88 -27.06
C THR A 113 -3.42 -7.22 -25.61
N ILE A 114 -3.85 -6.36 -24.69
CA ILE A 114 -3.83 -6.64 -23.24
C ILE A 114 -5.22 -7.13 -22.85
N HIS A 115 -5.28 -8.30 -22.24
CA HIS A 115 -6.52 -8.86 -21.69
C HIS A 115 -6.50 -8.69 -20.18
N ILE A 116 -7.53 -8.02 -19.64
CA ILE A 116 -7.75 -7.95 -18.19
C ILE A 116 -8.44 -9.26 -17.79
N LEU A 117 -7.70 -10.12 -17.09
CA LEU A 117 -8.23 -11.42 -16.64
C LEU A 117 -9.07 -11.26 -15.38
N GLU A 118 -8.55 -10.51 -14.41
CA GLU A 118 -9.17 -10.23 -13.11
C GLU A 118 -8.73 -8.83 -12.66
N ALA A 119 -9.62 -8.09 -12.00
CA ALA A 119 -9.33 -6.77 -11.48
C ALA A 119 -10.30 -6.42 -10.35
N ALA A 120 -9.75 -5.81 -9.30
CA ALA A 120 -10.53 -5.22 -8.22
C ALA A 120 -9.78 -4.01 -7.63
N SER A 121 -10.52 -2.99 -7.24
CA SER A 121 -10.02 -1.78 -6.58
C SER A 121 -11.03 -1.33 -5.51
N TYR A 122 -10.51 -0.89 -4.36
CA TYR A 122 -11.30 -0.43 -3.22
C TYR A 122 -10.59 0.71 -2.49
N LEU A 123 -11.36 1.67 -2.00
CA LEU A 123 -10.88 2.68 -1.06
C LEU A 123 -10.96 2.17 0.37
N SER A 124 -10.16 2.73 1.28
CA SER A 124 -10.28 2.43 2.71
C SER A 124 -11.62 2.93 3.26
N GLN A 125 -12.07 4.10 2.82
CA GLN A 125 -13.39 4.63 3.12
C GLN A 125 -14.06 5.06 1.79
N PRO A 126 -15.34 4.70 1.57
CA PRO A 126 -16.21 3.92 2.44
C PRO A 126 -16.07 2.40 2.27
N ASP A 127 -15.24 1.92 1.35
CA ASP A 127 -15.39 0.56 0.81
C ASP A 127 -14.82 -0.56 1.70
N ALA A 128 -13.67 -0.35 2.33
CA ALA A 128 -12.98 -1.41 3.07
C ALA A 128 -12.18 -0.83 4.25
N PRO A 129 -12.83 -0.55 5.40
CA PRO A 129 -12.16 0.05 6.54
C PRO A 129 -11.16 -0.90 7.20
N PHE A 130 -10.13 -0.32 7.79
CA PHE A 130 -9.22 -1.04 8.68
C PHE A 130 -9.92 -1.28 10.02
N ILE A 131 -10.22 -2.53 10.32
CA ILE A 131 -10.90 -2.97 11.55
C ILE A 131 -10.09 -4.08 12.22
N PRO A 132 -10.14 -4.19 13.57
CA PRO A 132 -9.58 -5.35 14.24
C PRO A 132 -10.38 -6.61 13.85
N LEU A 133 -9.67 -7.72 13.65
CA LEU A 133 -10.25 -9.04 13.44
C LEU A 133 -9.55 -10.03 14.38
N ASP A 134 -10.25 -11.09 14.74
CA ASP A 134 -9.63 -12.24 15.41
C ASP A 134 -8.58 -12.88 14.49
N ALA A 135 -7.60 -13.56 15.10
CA ALA A 135 -6.46 -14.14 14.38
C ALA A 135 -6.87 -15.17 13.30
N VAL A 136 -7.99 -15.86 13.50
CA VAL A 136 -8.54 -16.85 12.56
C VAL A 136 -10.05 -16.70 12.52
N LEU A 137 -10.61 -16.53 11.32
CA LEU A 137 -12.04 -16.42 11.06
C LEU A 137 -12.39 -17.26 9.82
N ASP A 138 -13.55 -17.90 9.83
CA ASP A 138 -14.10 -18.50 8.60
C ASP A 138 -14.61 -17.39 7.68
N ASN A 139 -14.08 -17.35 6.45
CA ASN A 139 -14.46 -16.39 5.43
C ASN A 139 -14.97 -17.08 4.16
N SER A 140 -15.65 -18.22 4.31
CA SER A 140 -16.28 -18.97 3.21
C SER A 140 -17.18 -18.09 2.34
N ALA A 141 -17.94 -17.17 2.96
CA ALA A 141 -18.80 -16.20 2.28
C ALA A 141 -18.04 -15.04 1.60
N GLY A 142 -16.76 -14.82 1.90
CA GLY A 142 -15.95 -13.77 1.27
C GLY A 142 -16.36 -12.34 1.65
N ASN A 143 -16.92 -12.14 2.85
CA ASN A 143 -17.40 -10.85 3.35
C ASN A 143 -16.62 -10.34 4.58
N ILE A 144 -15.63 -11.08 5.05
CA ILE A 144 -14.73 -10.65 6.13
C ILE A 144 -13.45 -10.09 5.51
N PHE A 145 -13.13 -8.83 5.84
CA PHE A 145 -11.93 -8.12 5.40
C PHE A 145 -11.62 -6.97 6.36
N ALA A 146 -10.35 -6.59 6.45
CA ALA A 146 -9.85 -5.50 7.30
C ALA A 146 -8.90 -4.60 6.50
N GLY A 147 -9.47 -3.87 5.56
CA GLY A 147 -8.74 -2.98 4.67
C GLY A 147 -8.81 -3.39 3.19
N PRO A 148 -8.48 -2.46 2.26
CA PRO A 148 -8.67 -2.66 0.83
C PRO A 148 -7.92 -3.87 0.27
N GLY A 149 -6.66 -4.08 0.66
CA GLY A 149 -5.84 -5.19 0.16
C GLY A 149 -6.48 -6.55 0.44
N SER A 150 -7.02 -6.76 1.65
CA SER A 150 -7.73 -7.99 1.99
C SER A 150 -9.03 -8.15 1.19
N ARG A 151 -9.79 -7.07 0.96
CA ARG A 151 -11.02 -7.10 0.17
C ARG A 151 -10.75 -7.38 -1.32
N VAL A 152 -9.77 -6.71 -1.92
CA VAL A 152 -9.32 -6.95 -3.31
C VAL A 152 -8.93 -8.42 -3.47
N MET A 153 -8.06 -8.95 -2.61
CA MET A 153 -7.62 -10.34 -2.73
C MET A 153 -8.75 -11.35 -2.50
N ASN A 154 -9.71 -11.04 -1.62
CA ASN A 154 -10.87 -11.90 -1.41
C ASN A 154 -11.68 -12.10 -2.69
N ASP A 155 -11.90 -11.00 -3.43
CA ASP A 155 -12.69 -10.99 -4.65
C ASP A 155 -11.93 -11.59 -5.84
N ILE A 156 -10.65 -11.24 -6.01
CA ILE A 156 -9.76 -11.82 -7.04
C ILE A 156 -9.68 -13.34 -6.89
N LEU A 157 -9.37 -13.85 -5.69
CA LEU A 157 -9.26 -15.30 -5.43
C LEU A 157 -10.59 -16.06 -5.60
N ARG A 158 -11.73 -15.36 -5.64
CA ARG A 158 -13.06 -15.93 -5.88
C ARG A 158 -13.54 -15.75 -7.32
N GLY A 159 -12.69 -15.19 -8.19
CA GLY A 159 -13.04 -14.90 -9.59
C GLY A 159 -14.15 -13.86 -9.73
N LYS A 160 -14.38 -13.02 -8.72
CA LYS A 160 -15.34 -11.93 -8.83
C LYS A 160 -14.76 -10.83 -9.73
N ARG A 161 -15.63 -10.21 -10.54
CA ARG A 161 -15.25 -9.12 -11.44
C ARG A 161 -16.07 -7.87 -11.12
N GLN A 162 -15.35 -6.77 -10.94
CA GLN A 162 -15.94 -5.43 -10.87
C GLN A 162 -16.35 -4.98 -12.28
N THR A 163 -17.55 -4.39 -12.39
CA THR A 163 -18.15 -3.99 -13.67
C THR A 163 -17.37 -2.90 -14.40
N GLU A 164 -16.58 -2.13 -13.65
CA GLU A 164 -15.77 -1.02 -14.14
C GLU A 164 -14.54 -1.50 -14.95
N PHE A 165 -14.22 -2.80 -14.87
CA PHE A 165 -13.07 -3.42 -15.52
C PHE A 165 -13.46 -4.44 -16.61
N VAL A 166 -14.70 -4.38 -17.11
CA VAL A 166 -15.27 -5.28 -18.13
C VAL A 166 -15.02 -4.78 -19.55
#